data_AF-A0AAW8KFD4-F1
#
_entry.id   AF-A0AAW8KFD4-F1
#
_cell.length_a   1.000
_cell.length_b   1.000
_cell.length_c   1.000
_cell.angle_alpha   90.00
_cell.angle_beta   90.00
_cell.angle_gamma   90.00
#
_symmetry.space_group_name_H-M   'P 1'
#
loop_
_entity.id
_entity.type
_entity.pdbx_description
1 polymer ?
#
loop_
_entity_poly.entity_id
_entity_poly.type
_entity_poly.pdbx_seq_one_letter_code
_entity_poly.pdbx_strand_id
1 'polypeptide(L)' 'WGPRTLDIDIIYYDDLLMNTENLTIPHALCMQRAFVMDPVTEIAPYWVDPRYGKTISVLWEGGKKNI' A
#
# COMPACT_ATOMS: atom_id res chain seq x y z
N TRP A 1 -5.00 -20.79 0.88
CA TRP A 1 -5.87 -19.73 0.34
C TRP A 1 -6.86 -20.37 -0.60
N GLY A 2 -8.15 -20.08 -0.43
CA GLY A 2 -9.23 -20.54 -1.31
C GLY A 2 -10.01 -19.34 -1.86
N PRO A 3 -10.88 -19.53 -2.85
CA PRO A 3 -11.68 -18.45 -3.40
C PRO A 3 -12.56 -17.82 -2.32
N ARG A 4 -12.62 -16.48 -2.31
CA ARG A 4 -13.53 -15.69 -1.47
C ARG A 4 -14.40 -14.84 -2.39
N THR A 5 -15.65 -14.62 -2.01
CA THR A 5 -16.55 -13.73 -2.76
C THR A 5 -16.05 -12.28 -2.74
N LEU A 6 -15.45 -11.84 -1.62
CA LEU A 6 -14.91 -10.50 -1.43
C LEU A 6 -13.80 -10.54 -0.39
N ASP A 7 -12.79 -9.70 -0.58
CA ASP A 7 -11.69 -9.47 0.37
C ASP A 7 -11.47 -7.95 0.51
N ILE A 8 -11.26 -7.46 1.73
CA ILE A 8 -11.09 -6.04 2.03
C ILE A 8 -9.86 -5.88 2.92
N ASP A 9 -8.83 -5.21 2.39
CA ASP A 9 -7.60 -4.91 3.11
C ASP A 9 -7.48 -3.40 3.38
N ILE A 10 -7.05 -3.03 4.58
CA ILE A 10 -6.65 -1.64 4.88
C ILE A 10 -5.21 -1.44 4.39
N ILE A 11 -5.02 -0.61 3.36
CA ILE A 11 -3.68 -0.36 2.80
C ILE A 11 -2.96 0.78 3.55
N TYR A 12 -3.63 1.92 3.73
CA TYR A 12 -3.15 3.08 4.48
C TYR A 12 -4.27 3.61 5.38
N TYR A 13 -3.89 4.33 6.44
CA TYR A 13 -4.80 5.09 7.29
C TYR A 13 -4.05 6.34 7.78
N ASP A 14 -4.35 7.49 7.19
CA ASP A 14 -3.61 8.74 7.42
C ASP A 14 -2.09 8.51 7.42
N ASP A 15 -1.39 9.03 8.43
CA ASP A 15 0.04 8.85 8.68
C ASP A 15 0.35 7.73 9.70
N LEU A 16 -0.64 6.88 10.01
CA LEU A 16 -0.51 5.85 11.04
C LEU A 16 0.53 4.78 10.66
N LEU A 17 1.52 4.61 11.53
CA LEU A 17 2.42 3.46 11.55
C LEU A 17 2.03 2.53 12.70
N MET A 18 1.51 1.35 12.36
CA MET A 18 1.03 0.38 13.34
C MET A 18 1.50 -1.02 12.98
N ASN A 19 2.01 -1.74 13.97
CA ASN A 19 2.40 -3.14 13.84
C ASN A 19 1.97 -3.89 15.10
N THR A 20 0.81 -4.55 15.02
CA THR A 20 0.25 -5.37 16.10
C THR A 20 0.10 -6.81 15.62
N GLU A 21 -0.26 -7.72 16.52
CA GLU A 21 -0.52 -9.11 16.16
C GLU A 21 -1.67 -9.26 15.14
N ASN A 22 -2.65 -8.34 15.15
CA ASN A 22 -3.87 -8.45 14.35
C ASN A 22 -3.91 -7.52 13.14
N LEU A 23 -3.12 -6.44 13.12
CA LEU A 23 -3.20 -5.41 12.09
C LEU A 23 -1.87 -4.70 11.90
N THR A 24 -1.47 -4.57 10.64
CA THR A 24 -0.29 -3.80 10.21
C THR A 24 -0.74 -2.71 9.24
N ILE A 25 -0.44 -1.46 9.58
CA ILE A 25 -0.68 -0.28 8.73
C ILE A 25 0.63 0.51 8.60
N PRO A 26 1.04 0.88 7.37
CA PRO A 26 0.48 0.47 6.09
C PRO A 26 0.59 -1.04 5.83
N HIS A 27 -0.30 -1.61 5.02
CA HIS A 27 -0.33 -3.06 4.75
C HIS A 27 1.05 -3.59 4.35
N ALA A 28 1.55 -4.61 5.04
CA ALA A 28 2.94 -5.06 4.95
C ALA A 28 3.38 -5.47 3.53
N LEU A 29 2.46 -6.05 2.75
CA LEU A 29 2.75 -6.58 1.41
C LEU A 29 2.21 -5.71 0.26
N CYS A 30 1.70 -4.49 0.53
CA CYS A 30 1.12 -3.65 -0.53
C CYS A 30 2.14 -3.40 -1.65
N MET A 31 3.36 -2.99 -1.30
CA MET A 31 4.47 -2.71 -2.22
C MET A 31 5.03 -3.92 -2.98
N GLN A 32 4.45 -5.11 -2.82
CA GLN A 32 4.80 -6.31 -3.59
C GLN A 32 3.68 -6.72 -4.54
N ARG A 33 2.54 -6.02 -4.52
CA ARG A 33 1.31 -6.39 -5.22
C ARG A 33 0.89 -5.27 -6.18
N ALA A 34 1.12 -5.49 -7.47
CA ALA A 34 0.76 -4.52 -8.50
C ALA A 34 -0.74 -4.21 -8.52
N PHE A 35 -1.60 -5.22 -8.35
CA PHE A 35 -3.05 -5.02 -8.25
C PHE A 35 -3.50 -4.18 -7.03
N VAL A 36 -2.61 -3.92 -6.06
CA VAL A 36 -2.84 -2.98 -4.95
C VAL A 36 -2.24 -1.62 -5.29
N MET A 37 -0.97 -1.58 -5.68
CA MET A 37 -0.25 -0.31 -5.83
C MET A 37 -0.52 0.43 -7.14
N ASP A 38 -0.86 -0.26 -8.23
CA ASP A 38 -1.23 0.41 -9.48
C ASP A 38 -2.49 1.28 -9.26
N PRO A 39 -3.61 0.76 -8.69
CA PRO A 39 -4.76 1.60 -8.35
C PRO A 39 -4.44 2.71 -7.35
N VAL A 40 -3.66 2.43 -6.31
CA VAL A 40 -3.29 3.45 -5.30
C VAL A 40 -2.50 4.59 -5.95
N THR A 41 -1.60 4.28 -6.88
CA THR A 41 -0.82 5.27 -7.63
C THR A 41 -1.71 6.08 -8.58
N GLU A 42 -2.72 5.46 -9.17
CA GLU A 42 -3.68 6.15 -10.05
C GLU A 42 -4.55 7.15 -9.27
N ILE A 43 -5.08 6.76 -8.11
CA ILE A 43 -6.02 7.60 -7.35
C ILE A 43 -5.34 8.61 -6.44
N ALA A 44 -4.12 8.32 -5.96
CA ALA A 44 -3.43 9.12 -4.95
C ALA A 44 -1.90 9.19 -5.18
N PRO A 45 -1.43 9.61 -6.37
CA PRO A 45 -0.01 9.58 -6.73
C PRO A 45 0.87 10.46 -5.84
N TYR A 46 0.31 11.54 -5.28
CA TYR A 46 1.03 12.52 -4.46
C TYR A 46 0.87 12.30 -2.96
N TRP A 47 0.13 11.25 -2.55
CA TRP A 47 0.05 10.88 -1.13
C TRP A 47 1.44 10.48 -0.63
N VAL A 48 1.81 10.95 0.55
CA VAL A 48 3.12 10.67 1.15
C VAL A 48 3.01 9.40 1.99
N ASP A 49 3.78 8.37 1.64
CA ASP A 49 3.86 7.16 2.45
C ASP A 49 4.56 7.49 3.79
N PRO A 50 3.91 7.27 4.94
CA PRO A 50 4.46 7.61 6.25
C PRO A 50 5.72 6.80 6.61
N ARG A 51 5.98 5.67 5.94
CA ARG A 51 7.16 4.83 6.17
C ARG A 51 8.43 5.42 5.55
N TYR A 52 8.29 6.10 4.41
CA TYR A 52 9.42 6.54 3.58
C TYR A 52 9.51 8.05 3.38
N GLY A 53 8.45 8.80 3.69
CA GLY A 53 8.39 10.25 3.46
C GLY A 53 8.45 10.64 1.98
N LYS A 54 8.05 9.72 1.08
CA LYS A 54 8.04 9.92 -0.37
C LYS A 54 6.62 9.73 -0.89
N THR A 55 6.31 10.39 -2.01
CA THR A 55 5.02 10.22 -2.67
C THR A 55 4.87 8.79 -3.23
N ILE A 56 3.64 8.28 -3.33
CA ILE A 56 3.37 6.96 -3.92
C ILE A 56 3.96 6.85 -5.33
N SER A 57 3.80 7.87 -6.17
CA SER A 57 4.36 7.95 -7.52
C SER A 57 5.89 7.83 -7.58
N VAL A 58 6.61 8.26 -6.53
CA VAL A 58 8.06 8.08 -6.44
C VAL A 58 8.41 6.67 -5.99
N LEU A 59 7.60 6.07 -5.11
CA LEU A 59 7.83 4.74 -4.55
C LEU A 59 7.42 3.61 -5.49
N TRP A 60 6.57 3.88 -6.46
CA TRP A 60 5.95 2.88 -7.33
C TRP A 60 5.87 3.36 -8.78
N GLU A 61 6.55 2.66 -9.68
CA GLU A 61 6.55 2.95 -11.12
C GLU A 61 6.21 1.69 -11.90
N GLY A 62 4.99 1.63 -12.42
CA GLY A 62 4.56 0.62 -13.41
C GLY A 62 4.87 -0.83 -13.03
N GLY A 63 4.54 -1.26 -11.82
CA GLY A 63 4.77 -2.64 -11.36
C GLY A 63 6.08 -2.87 -10.59
N LYS A 64 6.91 -1.84 -10.42
CA LYS A 64 8.18 -1.93 -9.70
C LYS A 64 8.22 -0.98 -8.51
N LYS A 65 8.67 -1.53 -7.38
CA LYS A 65 8.99 -0.73 -6.18
C LYS A 65 10.31 0.00 -6.40
N ASN A 66 10.29 1.32 -6.26
CA ASN A 66 11.42 2.22 -6.45
C ASN A 66 11.91 2.75 -5.09
N ILE A 67 12.77 1.98 -4.41
CA ILE A 67 13.43 2.40 -3.16
C ILE A 67 14.91 2.03 -3.12
#